data_AF-A0A3D4FHB9-F1
#
_entry.id   AF-A0A3D4FHB9-F1
#
_cell.length_a   1.000
_cell.length_b   1.000
_cell.length_c   1.000
_cell.angle_alpha   90.00
_cell.angle_beta   90.00
_cell.angle_gamma   90.00
#
_symmetry.space_group_name_H-M   'P 1'
#
loop_
_entity.id
_entity.type
_entity.pdbx_description
1 polymer ?
#
loop_
_entity_poly.entity_id
_entity_poly.type
_entity_poly.pdbx_seq_one_letter_code
_entity_poly.pdbx_strand_id
1 'polypeptide(L)'
;MKLFKDQNIKAIFDVSGGASANQILGYLDYEIIKKNNKPYFGMSGLSVILNALYKCADIKTYHYTIANLIEECSKEQIRIHQLSWWILILKLYYDFCL
;
A
#
# COMPACT_ATOMS: atom_id res chain seq x y z
N MET A 1 -14.86 -0.78 -2.35
CA MET A 1 -14.70 -0.33 -3.75
C MET A 1 -15.13 1.12 -4.05
N LYS A 2 -15.92 1.78 -3.18
CA LYS A 2 -16.43 3.15 -3.39
C LYS A 2 -15.32 4.17 -3.72
N LEU A 3 -14.19 4.13 -3.01
CA LEU A 3 -13.09 5.09 -3.18
C LEU A 3 -12.41 5.02 -4.56
N PHE A 4 -12.27 3.81 -5.13
CA PHE A 4 -11.73 3.65 -6.47
C PHE A 4 -12.71 4.19 -7.53
N LYS A 5 -14.01 3.96 -7.38
CA LYS A 5 -15.01 4.42 -8.37
C LYS A 5 -15.23 5.94 -8.40
N ASP A 6 -14.99 6.63 -7.30
CA ASP A 6 -15.25 8.08 -7.19
C ASP A 6 -14.17 8.92 -7.91
N GLN A 7 -14.50 9.51 -9.06
CA GLN A 7 -13.52 10.25 -9.89
C GLN A 7 -12.95 11.53 -9.25
N ASN A 8 -13.56 12.02 -8.16
CA ASN A 8 -13.05 13.18 -7.42
C ASN A 8 -11.85 12.81 -6.53
N ILE A 9 -11.73 11.53 -6.14
CA ILE A 9 -10.61 11.04 -5.34
C ILE A 9 -9.41 10.76 -6.26
N LYS A 10 -8.28 11.43 -5.99
CA LYS A 10 -7.03 11.29 -6.77
C LYS A 10 -6.02 10.30 -6.18
N ALA A 11 -6.10 10.02 -4.88
CA ALA A 11 -5.21 9.10 -4.17
C ALA A 11 -5.93 8.52 -2.95
N ILE A 12 -5.51 7.33 -2.52
CA ILE A 12 -6.05 6.65 -1.33
C ILE A 12 -4.93 6.43 -0.34
N PHE A 13 -5.08 6.96 0.88
CA PHE A 13 -4.18 6.74 1.99
C PHE A 13 -4.87 5.88 3.03
N ASP A 14 -4.42 4.64 3.17
CA ASP A 14 -4.93 3.71 4.15
C ASP A 14 -4.03 3.73 5.40
N VAL A 15 -4.65 4.10 6.51
CA VAL A 15 -4.00 4.27 7.82
C VAL A 15 -4.33 3.12 8.79
N SER A 16 -5.10 2.13 8.35
CA SER A 16 -5.64 1.08 9.24
C SER A 16 -4.59 0.08 9.73
N GLY A 17 -3.63 -0.31 8.89
CA GLY A 17 -2.54 -1.20 9.29
C GLY A 17 -3.00 -2.56 9.85
N GLY A 18 -2.16 -3.16 10.70
CA GLY A 18 -2.53 -4.34 11.49
C GLY A 18 -2.50 -5.69 10.76
N ALA A 19 -2.82 -6.77 11.50
CA ALA A 19 -2.62 -8.14 11.04
C ALA A 19 -3.74 -8.73 10.17
N SER A 20 -4.85 -8.01 9.96
CA SER A 20 -6.05 -8.55 9.28
C SER A 20 -6.18 -8.11 7.83
N ALA A 21 -5.23 -7.34 7.31
CA ALA A 21 -5.27 -6.80 5.94
C ALA A 21 -5.32 -7.89 4.86
N ASN A 22 -4.73 -9.06 5.10
CA ASN A 22 -4.76 -10.20 4.17
C ASN A 22 -6.17 -10.80 4.01
N GLN A 23 -7.03 -10.66 5.02
CA GLN A 23 -8.37 -11.23 5.01
C GLN A 23 -9.29 -10.56 3.99
N ILE A 24 -8.98 -9.32 3.59
CA ILE A 24 -9.81 -8.57 2.64
C ILE A 24 -9.44 -8.83 1.17
N LEU A 25 -8.34 -9.53 0.88
CA LEU A 25 -7.82 -9.71 -0.48
C LEU A 25 -8.82 -10.39 -1.42
N GLY A 26 -9.60 -11.34 -0.91
CA GLY A 26 -10.64 -12.04 -1.68
C GLY A 26 -11.89 -11.20 -1.98
N TYR A 27 -12.03 -10.04 -1.34
CA TYR A 27 -13.14 -9.11 -1.54
C TYR A 27 -12.76 -7.91 -2.41
N LEU A 28 -11.49 -7.81 -2.83
CA LEU A 28 -11.04 -6.77 -3.75
C LEU A 28 -11.44 -7.12 -5.18
N ASP A 29 -12.12 -6.19 -5.85
CA ASP A 29 -12.44 -6.30 -7.27
C ASP A 29 -11.32 -5.67 -8.09
N TYR A 30 -10.33 -6.48 -8.45
CA TYR A 30 -9.11 -6.02 -9.13
C TYR A 30 -9.40 -5.43 -10.51
N GLU A 31 -10.44 -5.88 -11.22
CA GLU A 31 -10.83 -5.31 -12.52
C GLU A 31 -11.40 -3.90 -12.38
N ILE A 32 -12.27 -3.69 -11.38
CA ILE A 32 -12.77 -2.34 -11.06
C ILE A 32 -11.63 -1.43 -10.62
N ILE A 33 -10.71 -1.93 -9.81
CA ILE A 33 -9.55 -1.16 -9.33
C ILE A 33 -8.64 -0.77 -10.50
N LYS A 34 -8.31 -1.72 -11.38
CA LYS A 34 -7.48 -1.50 -12.57
C LYS A 34 -8.09 -0.46 -13.51
N LYS A 35 -9.40 -0.56 -13.76
CA LYS A 35 -10.15 0.42 -14.56
C LYS A 35 -10.16 1.82 -13.96
N ASN A 36 -10.08 1.92 -12.64
CA ASN A 36 -10.06 3.19 -11.90
C ASN A 36 -8.71 3.39 -11.20
N ASN A 37 -7.62 3.30 -11.97
CA ASN A 37 -6.26 3.33 -11.46
C ASN A 37 -6.00 4.60 -10.63
N LYS A 38 -5.67 4.39 -9.35
CA LYS A 38 -5.34 5.45 -8.39
C LYS A 38 -4.17 5.02 -7.52
N PRO A 39 -3.22 5.93 -7.25
CA PRO A 39 -2.20 5.71 -6.24
C PRO A 39 -2.78 5.26 -4.90
N TYR A 40 -2.26 4.16 -4.36
CA TYR A 40 -2.61 3.64 -3.04
C TYR A 40 -1.39 3.68 -2.11
N PHE A 41 -1.58 4.26 -0.92
CA PHE A 41 -0.54 4.43 0.08
C PHE A 41 -0.93 3.67 1.34
N GLY A 42 0.01 2.92 1.90
CA GLY A 42 -0.17 2.19 3.14
C GLY A 42 1.16 1.79 3.74
N MET A 43 1.16 1.25 4.96
CA MET A 43 2.39 0.79 5.61
C MET A 43 2.12 -0.43 6.51
N SER A 44 3.19 -1.11 6.92
CA SER A 44 3.15 -2.25 7.85
C SER A 44 2.28 -3.39 7.29
N GLY A 45 1.26 -3.85 8.03
CA GLY A 45 0.37 -4.93 7.61
C GLY A 45 -0.33 -4.72 6.26
N LEU A 46 -0.47 -3.46 5.80
CA LEU A 46 -1.03 -3.15 4.48
C LEU A 46 -0.13 -3.55 3.30
N SER A 47 1.11 -3.99 3.56
CA SER A 47 2.04 -4.48 2.52
C SER A 47 1.41 -5.58 1.65
N VAL A 48 0.57 -6.44 2.24
CA VAL A 48 -0.12 -7.51 1.50
C VAL A 48 -1.10 -6.94 0.46
N ILE A 49 -1.78 -5.85 0.81
CA ILE A 49 -2.71 -5.15 -0.08
C ILE A 49 -1.92 -4.41 -1.14
N LEU A 50 -0.84 -3.69 -0.78
CA LEU A 50 0.02 -3.01 -1.74
C LEU A 50 0.53 -4.00 -2.81
N ASN A 51 1.03 -5.15 -2.40
CA ASN A 51 1.53 -6.19 -3.31
C ASN A 51 0.41 -6.74 -4.21
N ALA A 52 -0.75 -7.06 -3.64
CA ALA A 52 -1.89 -7.57 -4.42
C ALA A 52 -2.39 -6.53 -5.43
N LEU A 53 -2.50 -5.27 -5.05
CA LEU A 53 -2.92 -4.18 -5.94
C LEU A 53 -1.90 -3.95 -7.07
N TYR A 54 -0.61 -3.96 -6.76
CA TYR A 54 0.44 -3.85 -7.76
C TYR A 54 0.41 -5.03 -8.74
N LYS A 55 0.34 -6.26 -8.24
CA LYS A 55 0.40 -7.47 -9.08
C LYS A 55 -0.87 -7.75 -9.86
N CYS A 56 -2.03 -7.64 -9.22
CA CYS A 56 -3.32 -8.08 -9.77
C CYS A 56 -4.09 -6.95 -10.45
N ALA A 57 -3.88 -5.69 -10.06
CA ALA A 57 -4.57 -4.54 -10.66
C ALA A 57 -3.64 -3.60 -11.43
N ASP A 58 -2.32 -3.82 -11.43
CA ASP A 58 -1.33 -3.00 -12.15
C ASP A 58 -1.43 -1.50 -11.82
N ILE A 59 -1.65 -1.20 -10.53
CA ILE A 59 -1.73 0.18 -10.03
C ILE A 59 -0.48 0.54 -9.24
N LYS A 60 -0.16 1.84 -9.20
CA LYS A 60 0.98 2.34 -8.43
C LYS A 60 0.67 2.29 -6.93
N THR A 61 1.53 1.64 -6.17
CA THR A 61 1.39 1.48 -4.72
C THR A 61 2.64 1.97 -3.99
N TYR A 62 2.47 2.50 -2.78
CA TYR A 62 3.54 3.14 -2.03
C TYR A 62 3.52 2.71 -0.57
N HIS A 63 4.69 2.26 -0.09
CA HIS A 63 4.96 2.09 1.34
C HIS A 63 5.18 3.47 1.97
N TYR A 64 4.11 4.08 2.45
CA TYR A 64 4.13 5.44 2.97
C TYR A 64 3.00 5.64 3.97
N THR A 65 3.33 6.15 5.15
CA THR A 65 2.34 6.51 6.17
C THR A 65 2.08 8.01 6.15
N ILE A 66 0.84 8.42 6.40
CA ILE A 66 0.49 9.85 6.47
C ILE A 66 1.25 10.57 7.60
N ALA A 67 1.72 9.84 8.62
CA ALA A 67 2.59 10.39 9.67
C ALA A 67 3.88 11.01 9.12
N ASN A 68 4.34 10.58 7.94
CA ASN A 68 5.51 11.16 7.26
C ASN A 68 5.27 12.61 6.80
N LEU A 69 4.01 13.05 6.67
CA LEU A 69 3.64 14.41 6.30
C LEU A 69 3.50 15.35 7.51
N ILE A 70 3.52 14.80 8.73
CA ILE A 70 3.35 15.58 9.96
C ILE A 70 4.74 15.97 10.49
N GLU A 71 4.95 17.27 10.60
CA GLU A 71 6.26 17.94 10.52
C GLU A 71 7.27 17.50 11.60
N GLU A 72 6.83 17.21 12.82
CA GLU A 72 7.72 16.90 13.95
C GLU A 72 8.47 15.57 13.83
N CYS A 73 7.89 14.56 13.18
CA CYS A 73 8.53 13.23 12.99
C CYS A 73 8.88 12.90 11.54
N SER A 74 8.52 13.77 10.59
CA SER A 74 8.69 13.56 9.14
C SER A 74 10.14 13.22 8.74
N LYS A 75 11.13 13.97 9.25
CA LYS A 75 12.56 13.82 8.90
C LYS A 75 13.15 12.49 9.38
N GLU A 76 12.85 12.09 10.61
CA GLU A 76 13.35 10.82 11.15
C GLU A 76 12.66 9.63 10.47
N GLN A 77 11.38 9.75 10.11
CA GLN A 77 10.70 8.63 9.47
C GLN A 77 11.07 8.43 8.00
N ILE A 78 11.43 9.49 7.27
CA ILE A 78 12.05 9.37 5.94
C ILE A 78 13.39 8.63 6.04
N ARG A 79 14.19 8.94 7.07
CA ARG A 79 15.47 8.26 7.33
C ARG A 79 15.29 6.77 7.62
N ILE A 80 14.31 6.42 8.46
CA ILE A 80 13.99 5.02 8.80
C ILE A 80 13.45 4.27 7.57
N HIS A 81 12.64 4.90 6.71
CA HIS A 81 12.15 4.27 5.48
C HIS A 81 13.28 3.85 4.53
N GLN A 82 14.30 4.69 4.34
CA GLN A 82 15.43 4.39 3.46
C GLN A 82 16.37 3.29 4.00
N LEU A 83 16.39 3.08 5.32
CA LEU A 83 17.29 2.13 6.00
C LEU A 83 16.59 0.84 6.46
N SER A 84 15.28 0.70 6.23
CA SER A 84 14.52 -0.42 6.78
C SER A 84 14.80 -1.75 6.06
N TRP A 85 15.46 -2.66 6.78
CA TRP A 85 15.70 -4.07 6.41
C TRP A 85 14.42 -4.84 6.03
N TRP A 86 13.25 -4.33 6.42
CA TRP A 86 11.93 -4.89 6.08
C TRP A 86 11.61 -4.80 4.58
N ILE A 87 12.11 -3.80 3.85
CA ILE A 87 11.97 -3.72 2.38
C ILE A 87 12.73 -4.87 1.72
N LEU A 88 13.89 -5.25 2.27
CA LEU A 88 14.70 -6.36 1.77
C LEU A 88 14.02 -7.72 2.00
N ILE A 89 13.43 -7.92 3.19
CA ILE A 89 12.66 -9.13 3.51
C ILE A 89 11.41 -9.25 2.63
N LEU A 90 10.69 -8.14 2.39
CA LEU A 90 9.53 -8.15 1.50
C LEU A 90 9.91 -8.49 0.07
N LYS A 91 11.05 -8.01 -0.44
CA LYS A 91 11.56 -8.35 -1.77
C LYS A 91 11.96 -9.83 -1.87
N LEU A 92 12.60 -10.38 -0.83
CA LEU A 92 12.92 -11.80 -0.74
C LEU A 92 11.67 -12.70 -0.63
N TYR A 93 10.65 -12.28 0.12
CA TYR A 93 9.38 -13.01 0.18
C TYR A 93 8.63 -12.95 -1.16
N TYR A 94 8.78 -11.84 -1.90
CA TYR A 94 8.23 -11.66 -3.25
C TYR A 94 8.86 -12.62 -4.27
N ASP A 95 10.17 -12.88 -4.15
CA ASP A 95 10.90 -13.81 -5.01
C ASP A 95 10.68 -15.29 -4.65
N PHE A 96 10.20 -15.58 -3.43
CA PHE A 96 10.02 -16.96 -2.92
C PHE A 96 8.58 -17.49 -3.02
N CYS A 97 7.59 -16.63 -3.28
CA CYS A 97 6.19 -17.02 -3.46
C CYS A 97 5.71 -17.04 -4.94
N LEU A 98 6.65 -17.03 -5.89
CA LEU A 98 6.46 -17.42 -7.29
C LEU A 98 7.23 -18.73 -7.56
#